data_AF-A0A941PJH6-F1
#
_entry.id   AF-A0A941PJH6-F1
#
_cell.length_a   1.000
_cell.length_b   1.000
_cell.length_c   1.000
_cell.angle_alpha   90.00
_cell.angle_beta   90.00
_cell.angle_gamma   90.00
#
_symmetry.space_group_name_H-M   'P 1'
#
loop_
_entity.id
_entity.type
_entity.pdbx_description
1 polymer ?
#
loop_
_entity_poly.entity_id
_entity_poly.type
_entity_poly.pdbx_seq_one_letter_code
_entity_poly.pdbx_strand_id
1 'polypeptide(L)'
;MPSDNVTPFRRPPKRVQQRQQGGMGFKTHRGKAVLVQLLTLATYIAAFLFPFPSPPGAPIQIVLASCISLALALAAVALAMPNRYDAMPWASTHHEHALRTLIIGFAVWTIASALIFVNGALGIVALYVHIAVVIWALIRAGVGIVLALLRRPIWNPKGWLL
;
A
#
# COMPACT_ATOMS: atom_id res chain seq x y z
N MET A 1 -49.84 31.03 27.40
CA MET A 1 -48.47 30.88 26.85
C MET A 1 -47.56 30.44 27.98
N PRO A 2 -46.54 29.59 27.78
CA PRO A 2 -46.26 28.65 26.68
C PRO A 2 -46.25 27.19 27.18
N SER A 3 -46.75 26.27 26.36
CA SER A 3 -46.54 24.83 26.52
C SER A 3 -45.04 24.55 26.40
N ASP A 4 -44.47 23.94 27.43
CA ASP A 4 -43.10 23.45 27.45
C ASP A 4 -42.81 22.57 26.23
N ASN A 5 -42.12 23.14 25.25
CA ASN A 5 -41.54 22.39 24.14
C ASN A 5 -40.26 21.71 24.64
N VAL A 6 -40.42 20.78 25.58
CA VAL A 6 -39.35 19.85 25.93
C VAL A 6 -39.30 18.84 24.81
N THR A 7 -38.51 19.14 23.78
CA THR A 7 -38.10 18.09 22.86
C THR A 7 -37.46 16.99 23.72
N PRO A 8 -37.99 15.75 23.74
CA PRO A 8 -37.30 14.70 24.42
C PRO A 8 -35.97 14.58 23.70
N PHE A 9 -34.86 14.81 24.42
CA PHE A 9 -33.52 14.51 23.94
C PHE A 9 -33.54 13.06 23.43
N ARG A 10 -33.77 12.88 22.12
CA ARG A 10 -33.63 11.60 21.44
C ARG A 10 -32.17 11.25 21.65
N ARG A 11 -31.91 10.34 22.59
CA ARG A 11 -30.60 9.74 22.75
C ARG A 11 -30.16 9.33 21.34
N PRO A 12 -29.00 9.80 20.85
CA PRO A 12 -28.53 9.39 19.54
C PRO A 12 -28.57 7.86 19.51
N PRO A 13 -29.13 7.25 18.45
CA PRO A 13 -29.28 5.81 18.38
C PRO A 13 -27.93 5.18 18.70
N LYS A 14 -27.92 4.30 19.72
CA LYS A 14 -26.74 3.59 20.19
C LYS A 14 -26.12 2.95 18.95
N ARG A 15 -24.98 3.50 18.49
CA ARG A 15 -24.26 3.01 17.31
C ARG A 15 -24.06 1.51 17.53
N VAL A 16 -24.78 0.70 16.78
CA VAL A 16 -24.61 -0.74 16.79
C VAL A 16 -23.21 -0.95 16.25
N GLN A 17 -22.24 -1.18 17.13
CA GLN A 17 -20.92 -1.61 16.71
C GLN A 17 -21.15 -2.94 16.01
N GLN A 18 -21.08 -2.93 14.67
CA GLN A 18 -21.13 -4.15 13.88
C GLN A 18 -20.07 -5.08 14.45
N ARG A 19 -20.55 -6.11 15.16
CA ARG A 19 -19.75 -7.12 15.82
C ARG A 19 -18.96 -7.79 14.71
N GLN A 20 -17.65 -7.52 14.65
CA GLN A 20 -16.78 -8.13 13.64
C GLN A 20 -16.95 -9.64 13.76
N GLN A 21 -17.59 -10.23 12.74
CA GLN A 21 -17.78 -11.68 12.65
C GLN A 21 -16.41 -12.35 12.69
N GLY A 22 -16.27 -13.32 13.60
CA GLY A 22 -15.07 -14.13 13.76
C GLY A 22 -14.82 -14.97 12.52
N GLY A 23 -13.95 -14.45 11.65
CA GLY A 23 -13.26 -15.21 10.60
C GLY A 23 -11.78 -14.83 10.64
N MET A 24 -10.93 -15.50 9.84
CA MET A 24 -9.54 -15.07 9.66
C MET A 24 -9.52 -13.54 9.46
N GLY A 25 -8.80 -12.82 10.32
CA GLY A 25 -8.96 -11.38 10.55
C GLY A 25 -8.82 -10.47 9.31
N PHE A 26 -8.56 -11.01 8.13
CA PHE A 26 -8.53 -10.37 6.81
C PHE A 26 -9.84 -9.73 6.36
N LYS A 27 -11.00 -10.13 6.93
CA LYS A 27 -12.27 -9.42 6.66
C LYS A 27 -12.43 -8.12 7.47
N THR A 28 -11.62 -7.93 8.51
CA THR A 28 -11.65 -6.73 9.34
C THR A 28 -10.91 -5.57 8.68
N HIS A 29 -11.27 -4.33 9.01
CA HIS A 29 -10.53 -3.15 8.54
C HIS A 29 -9.04 -3.21 8.91
N ARG A 30 -8.71 -3.79 10.08
CA ARG A 30 -7.33 -4.00 10.51
C ARG A 30 -6.61 -5.01 9.62
N GLY A 31 -7.21 -6.17 9.38
CA GLY A 31 -6.60 -7.19 8.54
C GLY A 31 -6.38 -6.70 7.12
N LYS A 32 -7.35 -5.97 6.55
CA LYS A 32 -7.20 -5.35 5.23
C LYS A 32 -6.08 -4.31 5.20
N ALA A 33 -6.00 -3.43 6.18
CA ALA A 33 -4.94 -2.41 6.25
C ALA A 33 -3.54 -3.05 6.35
N VAL A 34 -3.37 -4.06 7.23
CA VAL A 34 -2.11 -4.79 7.37
C VAL A 34 -1.78 -5.56 6.09
N LEU A 35 -2.77 -6.25 5.49
CA LEU A 35 -2.58 -7.03 4.27
C LEU A 35 -2.14 -6.15 3.10
N VAL A 36 -2.73 -4.97 2.93
CA VAL A 36 -2.31 -4.03 1.89
C VAL A 36 -0.86 -3.63 2.05
N GLN A 37 -0.42 -3.26 3.26
CA GLN A 37 0.97 -2.87 3.49
C GLN A 37 1.94 -4.05 3.33
N LEU A 38 1.53 -5.26 3.73
CA LEU A 38 2.30 -6.48 3.50
C LEU A 38 2.44 -6.79 2.02
N LEU A 39 1.38 -6.64 1.23
CA LEU A 39 1.43 -6.81 -0.21
C LEU A 39 2.38 -5.77 -0.83
N THR A 40 2.30 -4.50 -0.43
CA THR A 40 3.24 -3.47 -0.88
C THR A 40 4.69 -3.81 -0.54
N LEU A 41 4.96 -4.28 0.68
CA LEU A 41 6.29 -4.71 1.08
C LEU A 41 6.77 -5.90 0.24
N ALA A 42 5.93 -6.93 0.08
CA ALA A 42 6.24 -8.11 -0.71
C ALA A 42 6.47 -7.76 -2.19
N THR A 43 5.74 -6.79 -2.74
CA THR A 43 5.93 -6.29 -4.10
C THR A 43 7.33 -5.75 -4.32
N TYR A 44 7.85 -4.90 -3.43
CA TYR A 44 9.21 -4.33 -3.59
C TYR A 44 10.32 -5.34 -3.30
N ILE A 45 10.10 -6.28 -2.36
CA ILE A 45 11.03 -7.40 -2.15
C ILE A 45 11.08 -8.28 -3.40
N ALA A 46 9.92 -8.63 -3.96
CA ALA A 46 9.84 -9.41 -5.19
C ALA A 46 10.43 -8.67 -6.38
N ALA A 47 10.19 -7.36 -6.51
CA ALA A 47 10.78 -6.54 -7.58
C ALA A 47 12.31 -6.47 -7.46
N PHE A 48 12.87 -6.50 -6.25
CA PHE A 48 14.32 -6.53 -6.06
C PHE A 48 14.93 -7.89 -6.41
N LEU A 49 14.28 -8.99 -5.99
CA LEU A 49 14.74 -10.36 -6.27
C LEU A 49 14.54 -10.76 -7.75
N PHE A 50 13.43 -10.31 -8.33
CA PHE A 50 13.02 -10.58 -9.70
C PHE A 50 12.72 -9.23 -10.38
N PRO A 51 13.76 -8.55 -10.90
CA PRO A 51 13.64 -7.21 -11.46
C PRO A 51 12.59 -7.15 -12.56
N PHE A 52 11.57 -6.31 -12.34
CA PHE A 52 10.56 -5.96 -13.32
C PHE A 52 10.64 -4.47 -13.65
N PRO A 53 10.80 -4.06 -14.92
CA PRO A 53 10.97 -4.91 -16.09
C PRO A 53 12.30 -5.69 -16.07
N SER A 54 12.29 -6.85 -16.74
CA SER A 54 13.49 -7.71 -16.80
C SER A 54 14.63 -7.03 -17.57
N PRO A 55 15.90 -7.24 -17.16
CA PRO A 55 17.05 -6.71 -17.86
C PRO A 55 17.15 -7.19 -19.32
N PRO A 56 17.78 -6.42 -20.22
CA PRO A 56 18.02 -6.85 -21.59
C PRO A 56 18.80 -8.17 -21.63
N GLY A 57 18.32 -9.15 -22.41
CA GLY A 57 18.95 -10.47 -22.52
C GLY A 57 18.64 -11.43 -21.36
N ALA A 58 17.72 -11.08 -20.46
CA ALA A 58 17.29 -11.99 -19.39
C ALA A 58 16.68 -13.28 -19.96
N PRO A 59 16.98 -14.45 -19.36
CA PRO A 59 16.38 -15.72 -19.76
C PRO A 59 14.89 -15.76 -19.39
N ILE A 60 14.11 -16.55 -20.12
CA ILE A 60 12.63 -16.53 -20.02
C ILE A 60 12.10 -16.82 -18.61
N GLN A 61 12.82 -17.61 -17.81
CA GLN A 61 12.46 -17.91 -16.42
C GLN A 61 12.45 -16.64 -15.56
N ILE A 62 13.41 -15.73 -15.76
CA ILE A 62 13.49 -14.46 -15.03
C ILE A 62 12.38 -13.52 -15.50
N VAL A 63 12.07 -13.51 -16.81
CA VAL A 63 10.95 -12.73 -17.34
C VAL A 63 9.64 -13.15 -16.67
N LEU A 64 9.37 -14.46 -16.59
CA LEU A 64 8.17 -14.98 -15.92
C LEU A 64 8.18 -14.69 -14.41
N ALA A 65 9.31 -14.84 -13.74
CA ALA A 65 9.43 -14.53 -12.31
C ALA A 65 9.22 -13.03 -12.02
N SER A 66 9.65 -12.14 -12.91
CA SER A 66 9.49 -10.68 -12.75
C SER A 66 8.02 -10.26 -12.69
N CYS A 67 7.12 -11.00 -13.36
CA CYS A 67 5.68 -10.78 -13.31
C CYS A 67 5.07 -10.99 -11.91
N ILE A 68 5.75 -11.70 -11.01
CA ILE A 68 5.28 -11.89 -9.62
C ILE A 68 5.17 -10.54 -8.91
N SER A 69 6.18 -9.67 -9.08
CA SER A 69 6.18 -8.33 -8.48
C SER A 69 4.97 -7.51 -8.95
N LEU A 70 4.68 -7.56 -10.25
CA LEU A 70 3.53 -6.90 -10.87
C LEU A 70 2.21 -7.47 -10.36
N ALA A 71 2.09 -8.80 -10.27
CA ALA A 71 0.89 -9.45 -9.75
C ALA A 71 0.60 -9.04 -8.29
N LEU A 72 1.63 -8.98 -7.44
CA LEU A 72 1.51 -8.51 -6.06
C LEU A 72 1.11 -7.03 -6.00
N ALA A 73 1.67 -6.18 -6.87
CA ALA A 73 1.32 -4.78 -6.97
C ALA A 73 -0.17 -4.60 -7.33
N LEU A 74 -0.64 -5.33 -8.34
CA LEU A 74 -2.04 -5.31 -8.76
C LEU A 74 -2.97 -5.82 -7.66
N ALA A 75 -2.58 -6.88 -6.93
CA ALA A 75 -3.34 -7.37 -5.79
C ALA A 75 -3.44 -6.32 -4.67
N ALA A 76 -2.35 -5.61 -4.37
CA ALA A 76 -2.34 -4.53 -3.39
C ALA A 76 -3.26 -3.37 -3.81
N VAL A 77 -3.22 -2.96 -5.09
CA VAL A 77 -4.10 -1.92 -5.63
C VAL A 77 -5.57 -2.35 -5.60
N ALA A 78 -5.88 -3.56 -6.06
CA ALA A 78 -7.23 -4.11 -6.08
C ALA A 78 -7.83 -4.18 -4.66
N LEU A 79 -7.00 -4.46 -3.65
CA LEU A 79 -7.44 -4.44 -2.26
C LEU A 79 -7.53 -3.00 -1.70
N ALA A 80 -6.59 -2.12 -2.02
CA ALA A 80 -6.55 -0.79 -1.42
C ALA A 80 -7.60 0.18 -2.00
N MET A 81 -7.83 0.15 -3.31
CA MET A 81 -8.72 1.09 -4.00
C MET A 81 -10.16 1.11 -3.46
N PRO A 82 -10.89 -0.02 -3.37
CA PRO A 82 -12.26 -0.01 -2.85
C PRO A 82 -12.29 0.29 -1.35
N ASN A 83 -11.31 -0.21 -0.58
CA ASN A 83 -11.30 -0.04 0.88
C ASN A 83 -10.81 1.35 1.32
N ARG A 84 -10.25 2.17 0.43
CA ARG A 84 -9.83 3.54 0.75
C ARG A 84 -10.99 4.44 1.18
N TYR A 85 -12.17 4.26 0.59
CA TYR A 85 -13.35 5.09 0.87
C TYR A 85 -14.29 4.44 1.90
N ASP A 86 -14.31 3.12 1.99
CA ASP A 86 -15.24 2.36 2.85
C ASP A 86 -14.66 1.97 4.23
N ALA A 87 -13.36 2.18 4.45
CA ALA A 87 -12.72 1.81 5.71
C ALA A 87 -12.89 2.87 6.81
N MET A 88 -12.66 2.46 8.07
CA MET A 88 -12.54 3.39 9.19
C MET A 88 -11.50 4.49 8.90
N PRO A 89 -11.67 5.71 9.43
CA PRO A 89 -10.79 6.85 9.10
C PRO A 89 -9.30 6.60 9.31
N TRP A 90 -8.91 5.77 10.29
CA TRP A 90 -7.51 5.42 10.48
C TRP A 90 -7.03 4.40 9.43
N ALA A 91 -7.86 3.43 9.04
CA ALA A 91 -7.53 2.37 8.09
C ALA A 91 -7.49 2.91 6.65
N SER A 92 -8.33 3.89 6.31
CA SER A 92 -8.27 4.56 4.99
C SER A 92 -6.92 5.23 4.74
N THR A 93 -6.26 5.77 5.78
CA THR A 93 -4.90 6.35 5.65
C THR A 93 -3.86 5.32 5.21
N HIS A 94 -3.99 4.07 5.66
CA HIS A 94 -3.10 2.97 5.25
C HIS A 94 -3.27 2.60 3.78
N HIS A 95 -4.52 2.55 3.31
CA HIS A 95 -4.82 2.27 1.91
C HIS A 95 -4.27 3.38 0.99
N GLU A 96 -4.46 4.65 1.36
CA GLU A 96 -3.91 5.77 0.59
C GLU A 96 -2.38 5.78 0.59
N HIS A 97 -1.78 5.54 1.75
CA HIS A 97 -0.34 5.48 1.89
C HIS A 97 0.29 4.36 1.04
N ALA A 98 -0.30 3.17 1.05
CA ALA A 98 0.18 2.05 0.24
C ALA A 98 0.03 2.31 -1.26
N LEU A 99 -1.11 2.87 -1.69
CA LEU A 99 -1.32 3.25 -3.10
C LEU A 99 -0.29 4.28 -3.56
N ARG A 100 -0.03 5.32 -2.76
CA ARG A 100 0.99 6.33 -3.08
C ARG A 100 2.38 5.71 -3.16
N THR A 101 2.72 4.83 -2.22
CA THR A 101 4.00 4.13 -2.20
C THR A 101 4.18 3.31 -3.48
N LEU A 102 3.17 2.52 -3.85
CA LEU A 102 3.16 1.72 -5.07
C LEU A 102 3.31 2.57 -6.33
N ILE A 103 2.47 3.59 -6.50
CA ILE A 103 2.46 4.41 -7.72
C ILE A 103 3.78 5.15 -7.88
N ILE A 104 4.26 5.83 -6.83
CA ILE A 104 5.50 6.61 -6.90
C ILE A 104 6.69 5.67 -7.09
N GLY A 105 6.79 4.61 -6.30
CA GLY A 105 7.93 3.71 -6.37
C GLY A 105 7.98 2.95 -7.70
N PHE A 106 6.85 2.45 -8.24
CA PHE A 106 6.86 1.82 -9.56
C PHE A 106 7.15 2.81 -10.69
N ALA A 107 6.65 4.04 -10.62
CA ALA A 107 6.96 5.04 -11.63
C ALA A 107 8.47 5.31 -11.68
N VAL A 108 9.10 5.60 -10.54
CA VAL A 108 10.55 5.81 -10.46
C VAL A 108 11.31 4.55 -10.88
N TRP A 109 10.88 3.37 -10.44
CA TRP A 109 11.50 2.10 -10.81
C TRP A 109 11.48 1.83 -12.32
N THR A 110 10.33 2.06 -12.95
CA THR A 110 10.13 1.82 -14.38
C THR A 110 10.97 2.80 -15.20
N ILE A 111 11.00 4.08 -14.82
CA ILE A 111 11.84 5.10 -15.46
C ILE A 111 13.31 4.73 -15.29
N ALA A 112 13.75 4.37 -14.08
CA ALA A 112 15.11 3.90 -13.79
C ALA A 112 15.51 2.71 -14.67
N SER A 113 14.60 1.75 -14.84
CA SER A 113 14.85 0.58 -15.69
C SER A 113 14.90 0.93 -17.18
N ALA A 114 14.11 1.90 -17.62
CA ALA A 114 14.10 2.38 -19.00
C ALA A 114 15.44 3.01 -19.43
N LEU A 115 16.18 3.64 -18.50
CA LEU A 115 17.49 4.24 -18.77
C LEU A 115 18.52 3.21 -19.30
N ILE A 116 18.40 1.95 -18.90
CA ILE A 116 19.30 0.87 -19.34
C ILE A 116 19.18 0.64 -20.85
N PHE A 117 17.98 0.80 -21.41
CA PHE A 117 17.73 0.64 -22.85
C PHE A 117 18.26 1.80 -23.68
N VAL A 118 18.47 2.98 -23.08
CA VAL A 118 19.07 4.13 -23.75
C VAL A 118 20.58 3.96 -23.83
N ASN A 119 21.21 3.60 -22.70
CA ASN A 119 22.64 3.37 -22.63
C ASN A 119 22.95 2.39 -21.49
N GLY A 120 23.62 1.28 -21.80
CA GLY A 120 23.97 0.25 -20.82
C GLY A 120 24.85 0.77 -19.66
N ALA A 121 25.64 1.83 -19.87
CA ALA A 121 26.45 2.45 -18.81
C ALA A 121 25.57 3.09 -17.70
N LEU A 122 24.34 3.49 -18.04
CA LEU A 122 23.37 4.01 -17.07
C LEU A 122 22.77 2.91 -16.19
N GLY A 123 23.09 1.63 -16.44
CA GLY A 123 22.69 0.51 -15.59
C GLY A 123 23.18 0.63 -14.15
N ILE A 124 24.37 1.20 -13.94
CA ILE A 124 24.89 1.45 -12.58
C ILE A 124 24.02 2.48 -11.85
N VAL A 125 23.63 3.55 -12.55
CA VAL A 125 22.75 4.58 -11.99
C VAL A 125 21.37 3.98 -11.68
N ALA A 126 20.82 3.19 -12.59
CA ALA A 126 19.55 2.49 -12.39
C ALA A 126 19.58 1.59 -11.14
N LEU A 127 20.66 0.85 -10.94
CA LEU A 127 20.85 -0.01 -9.76
C LEU A 127 20.79 0.78 -8.45
N TYR A 128 21.52 1.90 -8.36
CA TYR A 128 21.47 2.75 -7.16
C TYR A 128 20.08 3.33 -6.91
N VAL A 129 19.38 3.75 -7.97
CA VAL A 129 18.00 4.23 -7.86
C VAL A 129 17.07 3.13 -7.38
N HIS A 130 17.19 1.90 -7.90
CA HIS A 130 16.40 0.75 -7.44
C HIS A 130 16.64 0.48 -5.96
N ILE A 131 17.89 0.43 -5.51
CA ILE A 131 18.24 0.24 -4.09
C ILE A 131 17.60 1.33 -3.22
N ALA A 132 17.71 2.60 -3.63
CA ALA A 132 17.10 3.71 -2.90
C ALA A 132 15.57 3.58 -2.80
N VAL A 133 14.91 3.19 -3.90
CA VAL A 133 13.45 2.95 -3.94
C VAL A 133 13.06 1.78 -3.04
N VAL A 134 13.80 0.66 -3.05
CA VAL A 134 13.53 -0.47 -2.15
C VAL A 134 13.62 -0.04 -0.70
N ILE A 135 14.71 0.61 -0.30
CA ILE A 135 14.90 1.06 1.09
C ILE A 135 13.77 2.01 1.50
N TRP A 136 13.45 2.99 0.67
CA TRP A 136 12.36 3.93 0.92
C TRP A 136 11.01 3.22 1.07
N ALA A 137 10.69 2.29 0.16
CA ALA A 137 9.42 1.56 0.19
C ALA A 137 9.32 0.60 1.39
N LEU A 138 10.43 -0.06 1.77
CA LEU A 138 10.49 -0.94 2.94
C LEU A 138 10.27 -0.16 4.23
N ILE A 139 10.90 1.00 4.39
CA ILE A 139 10.69 1.86 5.56
C ILE A 139 9.23 2.30 5.64
N ARG A 140 8.67 2.79 4.52
CA ARG A 140 7.27 3.23 4.47
C ARG A 140 6.29 2.09 4.77
N ALA A 141 6.40 0.97 4.07
CA ALA A 141 5.49 -0.16 4.26
C ALA A 141 5.67 -0.78 5.65
N GLY A 142 6.91 -0.88 6.15
CA GLY A 142 7.21 -1.36 7.50
C GLY A 142 6.56 -0.52 8.60
N VAL A 143 6.72 0.81 8.55
CA VAL A 143 6.04 1.72 9.49
C VAL A 143 4.52 1.64 9.34
N GLY A 144 4.02 1.54 8.11
CA GLY A 144 2.61 1.32 7.82
C GLY A 144 2.05 0.05 8.48
N ILE A 145 2.77 -1.08 8.40
CA ILE A 145 2.40 -2.33 9.05
C ILE A 145 2.32 -2.14 10.57
N VAL A 146 3.34 -1.54 11.19
CA VAL A 146 3.38 -1.32 12.64
C VAL A 146 2.21 -0.44 13.09
N LEU A 147 1.98 0.69 12.42
CA LEU A 147 0.87 1.58 12.75
C LEU A 147 -0.50 0.91 12.51
N ALA A 148 -0.64 0.08 11.47
CA ALA A 148 -1.86 -0.68 11.23
C ALA A 148 -2.13 -1.73 12.32
N LEU A 149 -1.08 -2.39 12.81
CA LEU A 149 -1.17 -3.33 13.93
C LEU A 149 -1.60 -2.65 15.21
N LEU A 150 -1.10 -1.42 15.46
CA LEU A 150 -1.46 -0.56 16.59
C LEU A 150 -2.79 0.19 16.39
N ARG A 151 -3.46 0.03 15.24
CA ARG A 151 -4.71 0.72 14.85
C ARG A 151 -4.59 2.25 14.89
N ARG A 152 -3.41 2.77 14.57
CA ARG A 152 -3.13 4.20 14.49
C ARG A 152 -3.16 4.68 13.04
N PRO A 153 -3.65 5.89 12.78
CA PRO A 153 -3.58 6.49 11.46
C PRO A 153 -2.13 6.82 11.10
N ILE A 154 -1.85 6.86 9.80
CA ILE A 154 -0.61 7.43 9.27
C ILE A 154 -0.76 8.95 9.28
N TRP A 155 0.28 9.64 9.74
CA TRP A 155 0.26 11.10 9.90
C TRP A 155 0.21 11.81 8.54
N ASN A 156 1.02 11.39 7.58
CA ASN A 156 1.02 11.97 6.24
C ASN A 156 0.84 10.91 5.13
N PRO A 157 -0.38 10.40 4.91
CA PRO A 157 -0.61 9.34 3.93
C PRO A 157 -0.37 9.76 2.48
N LYS A 158 -0.38 11.08 2.18
CA LYS A 158 -0.21 11.62 0.83
C LYS A 158 1.21 12.11 0.52
N GLY A 159 2.04 12.34 1.56
CA GLY A 159 3.39 12.83 1.40
C GLY A 159 4.33 11.82 0.77
N TRP A 160 5.54 12.26 0.41
CA TRP A 160 6.66 11.39 -0.01
C TRP A 160 7.35 10.68 1.16
N LEU A 161 7.25 11.25 2.35
CA LEU A 161 7.72 10.66 3.62
C LEU A 161 6.52 10.23 4.49
N LEU A 162 6.84 9.61 5.64
CA LEU A 162 5.89 9.05 6.63
C LEU A 162 4.81 10.03 7.09
#